data_AF-A0A5D2LVZ6-F1
#
_entry.id   AF-A0A5D2LVZ6-F1
#
_cell.length_a   1.000
_cell.length_b   1.000
_cell.length_c   1.000
_cell.angle_alpha   90.00
_cell.angle_beta   90.00
_cell.angle_gamma   90.00
#
_symmetry.space_group_name_H-M   'P 1'
#
loop_
_entity.id
_entity.type
_entity.pdbx_description
1 polymer ?
#
loop_
_entity_poly.entity_id
_entity_poly.type
_entity_poly.pdbx_seq_one_letter_code
_entity_poly.pdbx_strand_id
1 'polypeptide(L)'
;MSAILGLHLLQFAELSRRLVPICYRMLCDYLYNLSEIFSKFYSNPECKVIGSDKETSRLLLCEATAVDMRKCFNLLGITPIYKI
;
A
#
# COMPACT_ATOMS: atom_id res chain seq x y z
N MET A 1 3.40 14.27 -0.38
CA MET A 1 2.73 13.00 -0.72
C MET A 1 3.53 11.75 -0.33
N SER A 2 4.84 11.70 -0.55
CA SER A 2 5.67 10.54 -0.16
C SER A 2 5.67 10.24 1.36
N ALA A 3 5.65 11.27 2.19
CA ALA A 3 5.57 11.12 3.65
C ALA A 3 4.23 10.53 4.13
N ILE A 4 3.13 10.84 3.42
CA ILE A 4 1.79 10.33 3.75
C ILE A 4 1.71 8.84 3.47
N LEU A 5 2.27 8.39 2.34
CA LEU A 5 2.35 6.97 2.01
C LEU A 5 3.21 6.21 3.04
N GLY A 6 4.37 6.77 3.42
CA GLY A 6 5.22 6.20 4.46
C GLY A 6 4.49 6.05 5.81
N LEU A 7 3.69 7.05 6.20
CA LEU A 7 2.89 6.98 7.43
C LEU A 7 1.79 5.92 7.35
N HIS A 8 1.13 5.78 6.20
CA HIS A 8 0.09 4.77 5.98
C HIS A 8 0.61 3.33 6.00
N LEU A 9 1.84 3.10 5.54
CA LEU A 9 2.51 1.79 5.64
C LEU A 9 2.84 1.43 7.09
N LEU A 10 3.25 2.41 7.91
CA LEU A 10 3.49 2.17 9.34
C LEU A 10 2.21 1.81 10.12
N GLN A 11 1.06 2.35 9.71
CA GLN A 11 -0.23 1.98 10.31
C GLN A 11 -0.59 0.51 10.10
N PHE A 12 -0.18 -0.10 8.99
CA PHE A 12 -0.38 -1.53 8.77
C PHE A 12 0.44 -2.39 9.75
N ALA A 13 1.68 -1.98 10.04
CA ALA A 13 2.52 -2.65 11.03
C ALA A 13 1.90 -2.62 12.44
N GLU A 14 1.20 -1.55 12.80
CA GLU A 14 0.43 -1.44 14.06
C GLU A 14 -0.84 -2.30 14.03
N LEU A 15 -1.60 -2.27 12.93
CA LEU A 15 -2.81 -3.09 12.74
C LEU A 15 -2.52 -4.59 12.86
N SER A 16 -1.40 -5.05 12.29
CA SER A 16 -0.99 -6.46 12.35
C SER A 16 -0.61 -6.96 13.76
N ARG A 17 -0.21 -6.04 14.66
CA ARG A 17 0.22 -6.37 16.03
C ARG A 17 -0.94 -6.52 17.02
N ARG A 18 -2.12 -5.97 16.71
CA ARG A 18 -3.33 -6.17 17.53
C ARG A 18 -3.91 -7.54 17.18
N LEU A 19 -3.63 -8.53 18.04
CA LEU A 19 -4.14 -9.91 18.10
C LEU A 19 -5.69 -10.01 18.25
N VAL A 20 -6.45 -9.15 17.60
CA VAL A 20 -7.91 -9.15 17.57
C VAL A 20 -8.34 -9.78 16.25
N PRO A 21 -9.46 -10.52 16.16
CA PRO A 21 -9.97 -10.99 14.89
C PRO A 21 -10.07 -9.76 13.99
N ILE A 22 -9.21 -9.70 12.98
CA ILE A 22 -9.23 -8.57 12.07
C ILE A 22 -10.61 -8.61 11.41
N CYS A 23 -11.48 -7.67 11.78
CA CYS A 23 -12.77 -7.53 11.14
C CYS A 23 -12.49 -7.30 9.65
N TYR A 24 -12.93 -8.22 8.79
CA TYR A 24 -12.78 -8.15 7.33
C TYR A 24 -13.08 -6.76 6.78
N ARG A 25 -14.11 -6.09 7.32
CA ARG A 25 -14.47 -4.71 7.01
C ARG A 25 -13.29 -3.72 7.15
N MET A 26 -12.53 -3.79 8.25
CA MET A 26 -11.40 -2.88 8.46
C MET A 26 -10.24 -3.15 7.50
N LEU A 27 -10.00 -4.41 7.11
CA LEU A 27 -9.00 -4.73 6.06
C LEU A 27 -9.43 -4.20 4.70
N CYS A 28 -10.71 -4.34 4.36
CA CYS A 28 -11.25 -3.83 3.11
C CYS A 28 -11.18 -2.30 3.08
N ASP A 29 -11.56 -1.62 4.16
CA ASP A 29 -11.46 -0.16 4.29
C ASP A 29 -10.00 0.30 4.16
N TYR A 30 -9.06 -0.42 4.80
CA TYR A 30 -7.62 -0.16 4.66
C TYR A 30 -7.13 -0.33 3.22
N LEU A 31 -7.47 -1.44 2.56
CA LEU A 31 -7.09 -1.71 1.17
C LEU A 31 -7.63 -0.64 0.22
N TYR A 32 -8.89 -0.24 0.40
CA TYR A 32 -9.51 0.80 -0.41
C TYR A 32 -8.76 2.12 -0.26
N ASN A 33 -8.50 2.56 0.98
CA ASN A 33 -7.78 3.80 1.22
C ASN A 33 -6.33 3.74 0.71
N LEU A 34 -5.63 2.62 0.90
CA LEU A 34 -4.28 2.41 0.36
C LEU A 34 -4.27 2.55 -1.17
N SER A 35 -5.28 1.97 -1.84
CA SER A 35 -5.41 2.07 -3.30
C SER A 35 -5.62 3.52 -3.77
N GLU A 36 -6.50 4.28 -3.10
CA GLU A 36 -6.72 5.69 -3.43
C GLU A 36 -5.46 6.54 -3.25
N ILE A 37 -4.73 6.34 -2.14
CA ILE A 37 -3.49 7.07 -1.86
C ILE A 37 -2.42 6.72 -2.89
N PHE A 38 -2.28 5.44 -3.23
CA PHE A 38 -1.33 5.01 -4.26
C PHE A 38 -1.69 5.56 -5.64
N SER A 39 -2.96 5.55 -6.04
CA SER A 39 -3.42 6.14 -7.30
C SER A 39 -3.10 7.63 -7.39
N LYS A 40 -3.31 8.39 -6.30
CA LYS A 40 -2.94 9.81 -6.22
C LYS A 40 -1.44 10.03 -6.31
N PHE A 41 -0.64 9.19 -5.63
CA PHE A 41 0.82 9.21 -5.72
C PHE A 41 1.30 8.96 -7.16
N TYR A 42 0.83 7.89 -7.79
CA TYR A 42 1.32 7.47 -9.11
C TYR A 42 0.89 8.43 -10.23
N SER A 43 -0.30 9.04 -10.09
CA SER A 43 -0.83 9.98 -11.10
C SER A 43 -0.29 11.41 -10.96
N ASN A 44 0.42 11.75 -9.87
CA ASN A 44 0.99 13.09 -9.72
C ASN A 44 2.29 13.22 -10.54
N PRO A 45 2.39 14.18 -11.48
CA PRO A 45 3.60 14.46 -12.26
C PRO A 45 4.85 14.69 -11.40
N GLU A 46 4.72 15.36 -10.24
CA GLU A 46 5.84 15.60 -9.31
C GLU A 46 6.34 14.31 -8.66
N CYS A 47 5.50 13.27 -8.65
CA CYS A 47 5.78 11.95 -8.07
C CYS A 47 6.15 10.89 -9.12
N LYS A 48 6.47 11.30 -10.37
CA LYS A 48 6.95 10.41 -11.44
C LYS A 48 7.97 9.39 -10.93
N VAL A 49 7.68 8.10 -11.05
CA VAL A 49 8.56 7.06 -10.51
C VAL A 49 9.80 6.92 -11.39
N ILE A 50 9.60 6.59 -12.67
CA ILE A 50 10.67 6.31 -13.63
C ILE A 50 11.27 7.58 -14.22
N GLY A 51 12.60 7.65 -14.30
CA GLY A 51 13.36 8.78 -14.79
C GLY A 51 13.26 10.01 -13.90
N SER A 52 13.11 9.81 -12.59
CA SER A 52 13.18 10.89 -11.58
C SER A 52 14.42 10.73 -10.72
N ASP A 53 14.92 11.84 -10.16
CA ASP A 53 16.07 11.82 -9.24
C ASP A 53 15.80 10.98 -7.96
N LYS A 54 14.53 10.67 -7.68
CA LYS A 54 14.07 9.88 -6.54
C LYS A 54 13.55 8.50 -6.94
N GLU A 55 13.87 8.02 -8.14
CA GLU A 55 13.36 6.76 -8.70
C GLU A 55 13.52 5.58 -7.73
N THR A 56 14.72 5.34 -7.22
CA THR A 56 14.98 4.23 -6.28
C THR A 56 14.08 4.29 -5.04
N SER A 57 13.94 5.48 -4.44
CA SER A 57 13.07 5.67 -3.27
C SER A 57 11.60 5.44 -3.60
N ARG A 58 11.16 5.87 -4.79
CA ARG A 58 9.77 5.71 -5.25
C ARG A 58 9.46 4.27 -5.62
N LEU A 59 10.40 3.53 -6.20
CA LEU A 59 10.27 2.10 -6.45
C LEU A 59 10.16 1.31 -5.14
N LEU A 60 10.94 1.66 -4.12
CA LEU A 60 10.80 1.05 -2.79
C LEU A 60 9.42 1.30 -2.17
N LEU A 61 8.83 2.48 -2.37
CA LEU A 61 7.45 2.78 -1.95
C LEU A 61 6.41 1.94 -2.72
N CYS A 62 6.61 1.74 -4.02
CA CYS A 62 5.78 0.85 -4.82
C CYS A 62 5.85 -0.60 -4.31
N GLU A 63 7.06 -1.11 -4.05
CA GLU A 63 7.23 -2.47 -3.53
C GLU A 63 6.62 -2.63 -2.14
N ALA A 64 6.82 -1.66 -1.24
CA ALA A 64 6.22 -1.69 0.09
C ALA A 64 4.67 -1.72 0.02
N THR A 65 4.09 -0.92 -0.89
CA THR A 65 2.63 -0.92 -1.15
C THR A 65 2.17 -2.28 -1.65
N ALA A 66 2.89 -2.87 -2.61
CA ALA A 66 2.56 -4.19 -3.15
C ALA A 66 2.66 -5.29 -2.07
N VAL A 67 3.69 -5.24 -1.22
CA VAL A 67 3.86 -6.15 -0.08
C VAL A 67 2.67 -6.08 0.87
N ASP A 68 2.24 -4.88 1.26
CA ASP A 68 1.15 -4.73 2.22
C ASP A 68 -0.21 -5.12 1.61
N MET A 69 -0.46 -4.78 0.34
CA MET A 69 -1.65 -5.28 -0.37
C MET A 69 -1.68 -6.81 -0.42
N ARG A 70 -0.55 -7.47 -0.74
CA ARG A 70 -0.45 -8.94 -0.74
C ARG A 70 -0.77 -9.54 0.62
N LYS A 71 -0.26 -8.95 1.71
CA LYS A 71 -0.57 -9.42 3.07
C LYS A 71 -2.05 -9.28 3.38
N CYS A 72 -2.67 -8.14 3.04
CA CYS A 72 -4.11 -7.95 3.20
C CYS A 72 -4.90 -8.98 2.40
N PHE A 73 -4.56 -9.23 1.13
CA PHE A 73 -5.24 -10.24 0.32
C PHE A 73 -5.10 -11.65 0.90
N ASN A 74 -3.91 -12.02 1.37
CA ASN A 74 -3.69 -13.30 2.06
C ASN A 74 -4.57 -13.44 3.31
N LEU A 75 -4.69 -12.37 4.12
CA LEU A 75 -5.57 -12.35 5.30
C LEU A 75 -7.07 -12.44 4.94
N LEU A 76 -7.44 -11.93 3.76
CA LEU A 76 -8.80 -12.03 3.21
C LEU A 76 -9.06 -13.36 2.48
N GLY A 77 -8.05 -14.21 2.30
CA GLY A 77 -8.16 -15.44 1.51
C GLY A 77 -8.24 -15.21 -0.01
N ILE A 78 -7.82 -14.04 -0.49
CA ILE A 78 -7.83 -13.65 -1.90
C ILE A 78 -6.46 -13.94 -2.52
N THR A 79 -6.44 -14.60 -3.68
CA THR A 79 -5.19 -14.79 -4.45
C THR A 79 -4.97 -13.58 -5.37
N PRO A 80 -3.89 -12.79 -5.20
CA PRO A 80 -3.63 -11.64 -6.05
C PRO A 80 -3.20 -12.04 -7.46
N ILE A 81 -3.67 -11.27 -8.45
CA ILE A 81 -3.27 -11.38 -9.86
C ILE A 81 -2.23 -10.31 -10.15
N TYR A 82 -1.08 -10.70 -10.72
CA TYR A 82 0.04 -9.78 -10.99
C TYR A 82 0.02 -9.16 -12.39
N LYS A 83 -0.75 -9.76 -13.31
CA LYS A 83 -0.88 -9.31 -14.69
C LYS A 83 -2.26 -9.70 -15.19
N ILE A 84 -3.00 -8.70 -15.68
CA ILE A 84 -4.30 -8.87 -16.35
C ILE A 84 -4.04 -8.93 -17.85
#